data_AF-A0A2S4PUL1-F1
#
_entry.id   AF-A0A2S4PUL1-F1
#
_cell.length_a   1.000
_cell.length_b   1.000
_cell.length_c   1.000
_cell.angle_alpha   90.00
_cell.angle_beta   90.00
_cell.angle_gamma   90.00
#
_symmetry.space_group_name_H-M   'P 1'
#
loop_
_entity.id
_entity.type
_entity.pdbx_description
1 polymer ?
#
loop_
_entity_poly.entity_id
_entity_poly.type
_entity_poly.pdbx_seq_one_letter_code
_entity_poly.pdbx_strand_id
1 'polypeptide(L)'
;MVGMNNAQLESYMKRSVEDLEKKSQQLREMLEGFENDTKEVKDSVKTMSENLNSFKDFQIEQTKSLQNTVDNVTESLLTLNRQFQNVKEKSKETELKRLDAERKLNLRLDTMQINLSKQVKDSLSLVPNASERQAREMVRTGDKESKLRRSSLPPSRHGESSSTNTSFQIAELQRSNLYSFAQSSEKSGTLGDNPYSNVEEKSRSSEMNPPPLPQNSKNTAYTVPSFEKDSDQNKKSKSETRIFTPPLEPVNPLRPIQFFDQPIVNCPSEREPDGSINLYRPLMPNLGKLTDQERFNKRYFPDFFLRVDAEDPNGPLREASRRNRAVFPPTCKLKDANAETLDTLNLMQVCMIQAMLPYSAWPSRVAIEMDDDFVIVRRLINNYSFDWASTVEAILKVLNENGALGSPLRIFARLHPKSIETAVDFAKR
;
A
#
# COMPACT_ATOMS: atom_id res chain seq x y z
N MET A 1 57.30 83.64 1.23
CA MET A 1 57.22 82.53 0.26
C MET A 1 58.63 82.07 -0.02
N VAL A 2 59.03 80.91 0.51
CA VAL A 2 60.36 80.34 0.22
C VAL A 2 60.29 79.80 -1.22
N GLY A 3 61.06 80.40 -2.13
CA GLY A 3 61.15 79.95 -3.51
C GLY A 3 61.81 78.57 -3.56
N MET A 4 61.08 77.57 -4.02
CA MET A 4 61.63 76.25 -4.30
C MET A 4 62.63 76.39 -5.45
N ASN A 5 63.86 75.89 -5.29
CA ASN A 5 64.87 75.99 -6.36
C ASN A 5 64.54 75.00 -7.50
N ASN A 6 65.00 75.27 -8.72
CA ASN A 6 64.66 74.45 -9.89
C ASN A 6 65.00 72.96 -9.73
N ALA A 7 66.10 72.62 -9.03
CA ALA A 7 66.48 71.24 -8.77
C ALA A 7 65.48 70.47 -7.88
N GLN A 8 64.90 71.16 -6.88
CA GLN A 8 63.84 70.58 -6.05
C GLN A 8 62.56 70.35 -6.85
N LEU A 9 62.22 71.28 -7.76
CA LEU A 9 61.05 71.13 -8.63
C LEU A 9 61.23 69.96 -9.61
N GLU A 10 62.40 69.83 -10.24
CA GLU A 10 62.72 68.70 -11.12
C GLU A 10 62.68 67.36 -10.37
N SER A 11 63.24 67.30 -9.16
CA SER A 11 63.19 66.08 -8.32
C SER A 11 61.76 65.70 -7.95
N TYR A 12 60.93 66.70 -7.62
CA TYR A 12 59.51 66.49 -7.33
C TYR A 12 58.75 65.98 -8.56
N MET A 13 58.93 66.62 -9.73
CA MET A 13 58.28 66.19 -10.97
C MET A 13 58.73 64.79 -11.37
N LYS A 14 60.02 64.46 -11.25
CA LYS A 14 60.54 63.13 -11.55
C LYS A 14 59.90 62.06 -10.65
N ARG A 15 59.84 62.27 -9.33
CA ARG A 15 59.16 61.34 -8.40
C ARG A 15 57.66 61.24 -8.71
N SER A 16 57.01 62.34 -9.08
CA SER A 16 55.59 62.33 -9.44
C SER A 16 55.33 61.53 -10.71
N VAL A 17 56.22 61.60 -11.71
CA VAL A 17 56.13 60.80 -12.94
C VAL A 17 56.38 59.33 -12.64
N GLU A 18 57.40 59.00 -11.84
CA GLU A 18 57.68 57.62 -11.41
C GLU A 18 56.51 57.01 -10.60
N ASP A 19 55.87 57.79 -9.71
CA ASP A 19 54.69 57.36 -8.97
C ASP A 19 53.48 57.12 -9.89
N LEU A 20 53.28 58.01 -10.88
CA LEU A 20 52.22 57.86 -11.87
C LEU A 20 52.45 56.62 -12.76
N GLU A 21 53.69 56.38 -13.18
CA GLU A 21 54.05 55.20 -13.97
C GLU A 21 53.80 53.90 -13.19
N LYS A 22 54.18 53.86 -11.90
CA LYS A 22 53.89 52.73 -11.01
C LYS A 22 52.38 52.50 -10.84
N LYS A 23 51.60 53.55 -10.61
CA LYS A 23 50.13 53.46 -10.50
C LYS A 23 49.48 53.00 -11.81
N SER A 24 49.97 53.49 -12.95
CA SER A 24 49.52 53.07 -14.28
C SER A 24 49.81 51.59 -14.53
N GLN A 25 50.99 51.11 -14.13
CA GLN A 25 51.35 49.70 -14.21
C GLN A 25 50.46 48.83 -13.31
N GLN A 26 50.24 49.24 -12.06
CA GLN A 26 49.34 48.54 -11.14
C GLN A 26 47.90 48.47 -11.68
N LEU A 27 47.41 49.54 -12.32
CA LEU A 27 46.09 49.55 -12.95
C LEU A 27 46.01 48.54 -14.11
N ARG A 28 47.08 48.42 -14.93
CA ARG A 28 47.14 47.44 -16.02
C ARG A 28 47.11 46.00 -15.49
N GLU A 29 47.88 45.71 -14.45
CA GLU A 29 47.89 44.38 -13.81
C GLU A 29 46.54 44.04 -13.18
N MET A 30 45.87 45.00 -12.55
CA MET A 30 44.51 44.80 -12.03
C MET A 30 43.51 44.54 -13.16
N LEU A 31 43.57 45.29 -14.26
CA LEU A 31 42.66 45.10 -15.42
C LEU A 31 42.88 43.74 -16.10
N GLU A 32 44.13 43.31 -16.25
CA GLU A 32 44.46 41.98 -16.78
C GLU A 32 43.96 40.86 -15.86
N GLY A 33 44.08 41.04 -14.54
CA GLY A 33 43.47 40.15 -13.55
C GLY A 33 41.95 40.02 -13.72
N PHE A 34 41.25 41.16 -13.83
CA PHE A 34 39.80 41.17 -14.06
C PHE A 34 39.38 40.52 -15.38
N GLU A 35 40.15 40.68 -16.45
CA GLU A 35 39.87 40.03 -17.75
C GLU A 35 40.00 38.50 -17.66
N ASN A 36 41.04 38.03 -16.96
CA ASN A 36 41.24 36.60 -16.70
C ASN A 36 40.12 36.01 -15.84
N ASP A 37 39.73 36.68 -14.76
CA ASP A 37 38.61 36.25 -13.90
C ASP A 37 37.29 36.19 -14.70
N THR A 38 37.06 37.19 -15.57
CA THR A 38 35.86 37.22 -16.43
C THR A 38 35.85 36.06 -17.43
N LYS A 39 37.02 35.68 -17.96
CA LYS A 39 37.16 34.55 -18.86
C LYS A 39 36.88 33.21 -18.15
N GLU A 40 37.40 33.04 -16.93
CA GLU A 40 37.14 31.85 -16.12
C GLU A 40 35.64 31.70 -15.81
N VAL A 41 34.97 32.80 -15.43
CA VAL A 41 33.51 32.80 -15.21
C VAL A 41 32.76 32.42 -16.48
N LYS A 42 33.17 32.94 -17.64
CA LYS A 42 32.54 32.62 -18.93
C LYS A 42 32.70 31.15 -19.30
N ASP A 43 33.89 30.58 -19.10
CA ASP A 43 34.15 29.16 -19.37
C ASP A 43 33.37 28.27 -18.40
N SER A 44 33.29 28.63 -17.12
CA SER A 44 32.45 27.95 -16.12
C SER A 44 30.96 27.97 -16.48
N VAL A 45 30.43 29.12 -16.91
CA VAL A 45 29.04 29.24 -17.39
C VAL A 45 28.79 28.38 -18.62
N LYS A 46 29.76 28.30 -19.54
CA LYS A 46 29.68 27.42 -20.70
C LYS A 46 29.62 25.96 -20.30
N THR A 47 30.49 25.51 -19.39
CA THR A 47 30.47 24.13 -18.87
C THR A 47 29.16 23.81 -18.14
N MET A 48 28.64 24.74 -17.34
CA MET A 48 27.33 24.57 -16.70
C MET A 48 26.19 24.44 -17.71
N SER A 49 26.24 25.21 -18.81
CA SER A 49 25.26 25.12 -19.91
C SER A 49 25.32 23.76 -20.63
N GLU A 50 26.52 23.26 -20.91
CA GLU A 50 26.72 21.93 -21.52
C GLU A 50 26.22 20.80 -20.61
N ASN A 51 26.50 20.88 -19.30
CA ASN A 51 25.98 19.93 -18.31
C ASN A 51 24.44 19.96 -18.23
N LEU A 52 23.84 21.16 -18.30
CA LEU A 52 22.38 21.30 -18.30
C LEU A 52 21.73 20.68 -19.54
N ASN A 53 22.37 20.80 -20.71
CA ASN A 53 21.88 20.17 -21.93
C ASN A 53 22.01 18.64 -21.87
N SER A 54 23.14 18.12 -21.37
CA SER A 54 23.33 16.69 -21.12
C SER A 54 22.27 16.12 -20.17
N PHE A 55 21.93 16.84 -19.11
CA PHE A 55 20.86 16.46 -18.19
C PHE A 55 19.48 16.44 -18.86
N LYS A 56 19.18 17.39 -19.75
CA LYS A 56 17.93 17.38 -20.53
C LYS A 56 17.85 16.18 -21.47
N ASP A 57 18.95 15.85 -22.15
CA ASP A 57 19.00 14.69 -23.05
C ASP A 57 18.80 13.39 -22.28
N PHE A 58 19.41 13.27 -21.10
CA PHE A 58 19.17 12.15 -20.18
C PHE A 58 17.69 12.02 -19.78
N GLN A 59 17.04 13.13 -19.42
CA GLN A 59 15.60 13.13 -19.09
C GLN A 59 14.72 12.68 -20.27
N ILE A 60 15.07 13.14 -21.49
CA ILE A 60 14.38 12.72 -22.71
C ILE A 60 14.56 11.22 -22.95
N GLU A 61 15.76 10.69 -22.74
CA GLU A 61 16.06 9.26 -22.90
C GLU A 61 15.30 8.40 -21.87
N GLN A 62 15.27 8.82 -20.60
CA GLN A 62 14.49 8.14 -19.56
C GLN A 62 13.00 8.13 -19.90
N THR A 63 12.45 9.26 -20.38
CA THR A 63 11.04 9.36 -20.77
C THR A 63 10.71 8.44 -21.95
N LYS A 64 11.59 8.35 -22.95
CA LYS A 64 11.42 7.44 -24.09
C LYS A 64 11.49 5.97 -23.67
N SER A 65 12.43 5.62 -22.79
CA SER A 65 12.57 4.27 -22.25
C SER A 65 11.31 3.84 -21.46
N LEU A 66 10.79 4.74 -20.63
CA LEU A 66 9.56 4.50 -19.88
C LEU A 66 8.35 4.33 -20.82
N GLN A 67 8.21 5.18 -21.84
CA GLN A 67 7.14 5.06 -22.82
C GLN A 67 7.17 3.70 -23.53
N ASN A 68 8.34 3.26 -23.99
CA ASN A 68 8.50 1.94 -24.61
C ASN A 68 8.11 0.80 -23.66
N THR A 69 8.42 0.92 -22.37
CA THR A 69 8.02 -0.07 -21.36
C THR A 69 6.49 -0.10 -21.20
N VAL A 70 5.84 1.06 -21.17
CA VAL A 70 4.37 1.17 -21.09
C VAL A 70 3.71 0.55 -22.32
N ASP A 71 4.25 0.80 -23.52
CA ASP A 71 3.73 0.24 -24.77
C ASP A 71 3.83 -1.29 -24.76
N ASN A 72 4.98 -1.85 -24.33
CA ASN A 72 5.19 -3.30 -24.21
C ASN A 72 4.25 -3.97 -23.19
N VAL A 73 4.02 -3.32 -22.04
CA VAL A 73 3.06 -3.80 -21.03
C VAL A 73 1.63 -3.75 -21.57
N THR A 74 1.28 -2.70 -22.32
CA THR A 74 -0.04 -2.55 -22.93
C THR A 74 -0.31 -3.66 -23.95
N GLU A 75 0.64 -3.94 -24.85
CA GLU A 75 0.53 -5.05 -25.81
C GLU A 75 0.45 -6.43 -25.13
N SER A 76 1.19 -6.61 -24.04
CA SER A 76 1.13 -7.84 -23.24
C SER A 76 -0.24 -8.04 -22.60
N LEU A 77 -0.84 -6.97 -22.05
CA LEU A 77 -2.19 -7.00 -21.47
C LEU A 77 -3.27 -7.24 -22.54
N LEU A 78 -3.15 -6.64 -23.72
CA LEU A 78 -4.06 -6.88 -24.84
C LEU A 78 -3.99 -8.34 -25.31
N THR A 79 -2.78 -8.90 -25.38
CA THR A 79 -2.57 -10.32 -25.72
C THR A 79 -3.19 -11.24 -24.67
N LEU A 80 -2.98 -10.97 -23.39
CA LEU A 80 -3.57 -11.74 -22.29
C LEU A 80 -5.10 -11.68 -22.31
N ASN A 81 -5.68 -10.50 -22.54
CA ASN A 81 -7.12 -10.34 -22.66
C ASN A 81 -7.69 -11.16 -23.83
N ARG A 82 -7.00 -11.17 -24.99
CA ARG A 82 -7.38 -12.02 -26.13
C ARG A 82 -7.36 -13.51 -25.76
N GLN A 83 -6.32 -13.96 -25.05
CA GLN A 83 -6.24 -15.35 -24.57
C GLN A 83 -7.40 -15.69 -23.61
N PHE A 84 -7.73 -14.79 -22.69
CA PHE A 84 -8.84 -14.98 -21.77
C PHE A 84 -10.18 -15.12 -22.49
N GLN A 85 -10.45 -14.28 -23.49
CA GLN A 85 -11.67 -14.42 -24.30
C GLN A 85 -11.71 -15.75 -25.07
N ASN A 86 -10.59 -16.19 -25.65
CA ASN A 86 -10.52 -17.49 -26.33
C ASN A 86 -10.80 -18.66 -25.39
N VAL A 87 -10.27 -18.64 -24.17
CA VAL A 87 -10.56 -19.67 -23.15
C VAL A 87 -12.03 -19.63 -22.74
N LYS A 88 -12.60 -18.44 -22.56
CA LYS A 88 -14.01 -18.25 -22.22
C LYS A 88 -14.93 -18.82 -23.32
N GLU A 89 -14.60 -18.60 -24.59
CA GLU A 89 -15.35 -19.17 -25.71
C GLU A 89 -15.25 -20.69 -25.77
N LYS A 90 -14.04 -21.26 -25.62
CA LYS A 90 -13.85 -22.71 -25.53
C LYS A 90 -14.61 -23.34 -24.38
N SER A 91 -14.67 -22.67 -23.22
CA SER A 91 -15.43 -23.13 -22.06
C SER A 91 -16.94 -23.15 -22.34
N LYS A 92 -17.48 -22.16 -23.06
CA LYS A 92 -18.89 -22.16 -23.46
C LYS A 92 -19.20 -23.29 -24.44
N GLU A 93 -18.27 -23.56 -25.37
CA GLU A 93 -18.42 -24.66 -26.33
C GLU A 93 -18.43 -26.04 -25.63
N THR A 94 -17.57 -26.24 -24.64
CA THR A 94 -17.54 -27.51 -23.87
C THR A 94 -18.79 -27.67 -23.01
N GLU A 95 -19.27 -26.59 -22.39
CA GLU A 95 -20.54 -26.60 -21.63
C GLU A 95 -21.72 -26.94 -22.53
N LEU A 96 -21.78 -26.38 -23.74
CA LEU A 96 -22.82 -26.68 -24.73
C LEU A 96 -22.79 -28.15 -25.16
N LYS A 97 -21.59 -28.71 -25.42
CA LYS A 97 -21.43 -30.14 -25.75
C LYS A 97 -21.86 -31.05 -24.61
N ARG A 98 -21.57 -30.66 -23.36
CA ARG A 98 -22.02 -31.39 -22.16
C ARG A 98 -23.54 -31.41 -22.05
N LEU A 99 -24.20 -30.26 -22.24
CA LEU A 99 -25.66 -30.16 -22.20
C LEU A 99 -26.34 -30.98 -23.32
N ASP A 100 -25.75 -31.02 -24.53
CA ASP A 100 -26.25 -31.86 -25.61
C ASP A 100 -26.14 -33.37 -25.28
N ALA A 101 -25.02 -33.80 -24.71
CA ALA A 101 -24.84 -35.17 -24.26
C ALA A 101 -25.83 -35.56 -23.14
N GLU A 102 -26.07 -34.65 -22.19
CA GLU A 102 -27.05 -34.84 -21.11
C GLU A 102 -28.48 -34.98 -21.65
N ARG A 103 -28.90 -34.13 -22.60
CA ARG A 103 -30.19 -34.25 -23.28
C ARG A 103 -30.36 -35.58 -23.99
N LYS A 104 -29.31 -36.07 -24.67
CA LYS A 104 -29.32 -37.38 -25.37
C LYS A 104 -29.49 -38.55 -24.39
N LEU A 105 -28.84 -38.49 -23.23
CA LEU A 105 -28.99 -39.51 -22.18
C LEU A 105 -30.39 -39.51 -21.58
N ASN A 106 -30.94 -38.33 -21.28
CA ASN A 106 -32.30 -38.21 -20.76
C ASN A 106 -33.35 -38.76 -21.75
N LEU A 107 -33.22 -38.44 -23.04
CA LEU A 107 -34.11 -38.99 -24.08
C LEU A 107 -34.05 -40.52 -24.15
N ARG A 108 -32.85 -41.11 -23.99
CA ARG A 108 -32.67 -42.56 -23.96
C ARG A 108 -33.31 -43.18 -22.72
N LEU A 109 -33.19 -42.53 -21.56
CA LEU A 109 -33.82 -42.96 -20.31
C LEU A 109 -35.35 -42.97 -20.43
N ASP A 110 -35.94 -41.89 -20.96
CA ASP A 110 -37.38 -41.78 -21.20
C ASP A 110 -37.88 -42.90 -22.14
N THR A 111 -37.13 -43.16 -23.22
CA THR A 111 -37.45 -44.24 -24.17
C THR A 111 -37.43 -45.61 -23.49
N MET A 112 -36.44 -45.88 -22.63
CA MET A 112 -36.36 -47.12 -21.87
C MET A 112 -37.53 -47.26 -20.88
N GLN A 113 -37.89 -46.17 -20.19
CA GLN A 113 -39.01 -46.16 -19.25
C GLN A 113 -40.35 -46.42 -19.94
N ILE A 114 -40.56 -45.83 -21.13
CA ILE A 114 -41.74 -46.08 -21.97
C ILE A 114 -41.81 -47.55 -22.38
N ASN A 115 -40.69 -48.12 -22.86
CA ASN A 115 -40.63 -49.52 -23.29
C ASN A 115 -40.87 -50.49 -22.13
N LEU A 116 -40.28 -50.25 -20.96
CA LEU A 116 -40.52 -51.04 -19.75
C LEU A 116 -41.98 -50.95 -19.30
N SER A 117 -42.57 -49.75 -19.29
CA SER A 117 -43.97 -49.54 -18.93
C SER A 117 -44.91 -50.30 -19.88
N LYS A 118 -44.59 -50.30 -21.18
CA LYS A 118 -45.31 -51.07 -22.19
C LYS A 118 -45.20 -52.57 -21.93
N GLN A 119 -43.99 -53.08 -21.69
CA GLN A 119 -43.76 -54.50 -21.42
C GLN A 119 -44.51 -54.99 -20.17
N VAL A 120 -44.51 -54.19 -19.09
CA VAL A 120 -45.27 -54.47 -17.87
C VAL A 120 -46.77 -54.51 -18.16
N LYS A 121 -47.29 -53.54 -18.91
CA LYS A 121 -48.71 -53.48 -19.30
C LYS A 121 -49.12 -54.69 -20.15
N ASP A 122 -48.30 -55.05 -21.14
CA ASP A 122 -48.56 -56.20 -22.01
C ASP A 122 -48.53 -57.51 -21.20
N SER A 123 -47.57 -57.65 -20.28
CA SER A 123 -47.49 -58.83 -19.38
C SER A 123 -48.69 -58.96 -18.45
N LEU A 124 -49.19 -57.84 -17.91
CA LEU A 124 -50.38 -57.82 -17.07
C LEU A 124 -51.67 -58.14 -17.86
N SER A 125 -51.73 -57.76 -19.15
CA SER A 125 -52.88 -58.07 -20.01
C SER A 125 -53.01 -59.56 -20.37
N LEU A 126 -51.93 -60.32 -20.24
CA LEU A 126 -51.84 -61.76 -20.55
C LEU A 126 -52.26 -62.67 -19.39
N VAL A 127 -52.60 -62.13 -18.21
CA VAL A 127 -53.13 -62.89 -17.08
C VAL A 127 -54.67 -62.87 -17.14
N PRO A 128 -55.35 -63.94 -17.60
CA PRO A 128 -56.80 -63.96 -17.70
C PRO A 128 -57.39 -64.17 -16.31
N ASN A 129 -58.14 -63.18 -15.80
CA ASN A 129 -59.21 -63.31 -14.80
C ASN A 129 -59.00 -64.22 -13.56
N ALA A 130 -57.78 -64.39 -13.06
CA ALA A 130 -57.56 -65.15 -11.83
C ALA A 130 -57.68 -64.31 -10.54
N SER A 131 -57.60 -62.97 -10.62
CA SER A 131 -57.46 -62.11 -9.42
C SER A 131 -58.76 -61.50 -8.88
N GLU A 132 -59.89 -61.58 -9.60
CA GLU A 132 -61.16 -61.05 -9.10
C GLU A 132 -61.72 -61.87 -7.90
N ARG A 133 -61.23 -63.10 -7.69
CA ARG A 133 -61.59 -63.92 -6.52
C ARG A 133 -60.76 -63.65 -5.26
N GLN A 134 -59.56 -63.08 -5.35
CA GLN A 134 -58.68 -62.91 -4.17
C GLN A 134 -58.78 -61.52 -3.53
N ALA A 135 -59.23 -60.51 -4.28
CA ALA A 135 -59.43 -59.14 -3.75
C ALA A 135 -60.69 -58.98 -2.89
N ARG A 136 -61.63 -59.95 -2.89
CA ARG A 136 -62.83 -59.93 -2.04
C ARG A 136 -62.64 -60.58 -0.66
N GLU A 137 -61.49 -61.20 -0.39
CA GLU A 137 -61.28 -61.98 0.84
C GLU A 137 -60.40 -61.30 1.90
N MET A 138 -59.66 -60.23 1.55
CA MET A 138 -58.81 -59.52 2.53
C MET A 138 -59.43 -58.28 3.18
N VAL A 139 -60.70 -57.95 2.90
CA VAL A 139 -61.38 -56.77 3.50
C VAL A 139 -62.11 -57.11 4.81
N ARG A 140 -62.03 -58.35 5.33
CA ARG A 140 -62.84 -58.78 6.48
C ARG A 140 -62.11 -59.18 7.77
N THR A 141 -60.78 -59.19 7.81
CA THR A 141 -60.07 -59.57 9.05
C THR A 141 -58.87 -58.67 9.27
N GLY A 142 -59.07 -57.59 10.02
CA GLY A 142 -57.98 -56.72 10.47
C GLY A 142 -58.36 -55.72 11.56
N ASP A 143 -59.53 -55.90 12.19
CA ASP A 143 -59.85 -55.24 13.45
C ASP A 143 -59.45 -56.18 14.58
N LYS A 144 -58.63 -55.66 15.51
CA LYS A 144 -58.11 -56.27 16.75
C LYS A 144 -56.72 -56.89 16.65
N GLU A 145 -55.69 -56.05 16.74
CA GLU A 145 -54.60 -56.27 17.69
C GLU A 145 -53.65 -55.07 17.72
N SER A 146 -53.70 -54.27 18.78
CA SER A 146 -52.53 -53.54 19.31
C SER A 146 -52.91 -52.86 20.63
N LYS A 147 -53.14 -53.70 21.65
CA LYS A 147 -52.99 -53.31 23.04
C LYS A 147 -51.67 -53.92 23.53
N LEU A 148 -50.84 -53.09 24.17
CA LEU A 148 -49.61 -53.42 24.90
C LEU A 148 -48.33 -53.65 24.06
N ARG A 149 -47.41 -52.67 24.07
CA ARG A 149 -46.34 -52.62 25.10
C ARG A 149 -45.54 -51.32 25.02
N ARG A 150 -45.34 -50.73 26.21
CA ARG A 150 -44.36 -49.70 26.55
C ARG A 150 -42.95 -50.30 26.54
N SER A 151 -41.98 -49.57 25.99
CA SER A 151 -40.59 -49.42 26.49
C SER A 151 -39.87 -48.44 25.56
N SER A 152 -39.76 -47.14 25.91
CA SER A 152 -38.62 -46.53 26.62
C SER A 152 -37.28 -46.69 25.88
N LEU A 153 -36.81 -45.61 25.21
CA LEU A 153 -35.42 -45.11 25.05
C LEU A 153 -35.44 -43.81 24.16
N PRO A 154 -34.39 -42.96 24.16
CA PRO A 154 -34.50 -41.51 24.43
C PRO A 154 -34.41 -40.63 23.16
N PRO A 155 -34.58 -39.28 23.28
CA PRO A 155 -34.83 -38.42 22.13
C PRO A 155 -33.54 -38.01 21.43
N SER A 156 -33.41 -38.36 20.15
CA SER A 156 -32.45 -37.72 19.25
C SER A 156 -33.11 -36.50 18.62
N ARG A 157 -32.48 -35.33 18.84
CA ARG A 157 -32.90 -34.03 18.31
C ARG A 157 -32.81 -34.02 16.78
N HIS A 158 -33.95 -33.90 16.11
CA HIS A 158 -34.01 -33.35 14.76
C HIS A 158 -33.98 -31.82 14.83
N GLY A 159 -32.95 -31.23 14.21
CA GLY A 159 -33.08 -29.94 13.54
C GLY A 159 -33.60 -30.21 12.13
N GLU A 160 -34.58 -29.41 11.74
CA GLU A 160 -35.50 -29.58 10.63
C GLU A 160 -34.83 -29.27 9.28
N SER A 161 -34.93 -30.20 8.34
CA SER A 161 -34.75 -29.95 6.90
C SER A 161 -36.07 -30.29 6.22
N SER A 162 -36.87 -29.28 5.96
CA SER A 162 -38.11 -29.35 5.18
C SER A 162 -37.79 -29.35 3.69
N SER A 163 -37.96 -30.50 3.03
CA SER A 163 -37.94 -30.62 1.57
C SER A 163 -39.37 -30.84 1.04
N THR A 164 -39.98 -29.76 0.57
CA THR A 164 -41.21 -29.81 -0.21
C THR A 164 -40.85 -29.69 -1.70
N ASN A 165 -40.94 -30.82 -2.40
CA ASN A 165 -40.92 -30.89 -3.86
C ASN A 165 -42.07 -30.06 -4.43
N THR A 166 -41.76 -29.07 -5.28
CA THR A 166 -42.75 -28.45 -6.17
C THR A 166 -42.18 -28.37 -7.58
N SER A 167 -42.80 -29.18 -8.43
CA SER A 167 -43.02 -29.06 -9.87
C SER A 167 -42.27 -27.97 -10.65
N PHE A 168 -41.49 -28.41 -11.63
CA PHE A 168 -41.07 -27.62 -12.78
C PHE A 168 -42.30 -27.07 -13.53
N GLN A 169 -42.38 -25.74 -13.64
CA GLN A 169 -43.09 -25.07 -14.73
C GLN A 169 -42.11 -24.13 -15.42
N ILE A 170 -41.88 -24.43 -16.69
CA ILE A 170 -41.17 -23.61 -17.65
C ILE A 170 -42.09 -22.42 -17.97
N ALA A 171 -41.72 -21.23 -17.51
CA ALA A 171 -42.31 -19.97 -17.98
C ALA A 171 -41.22 -19.19 -18.71
N GLU A 172 -41.24 -19.35 -20.02
CA GLU A 172 -40.59 -18.54 -21.03
C GLU A 172 -41.22 -17.13 -20.98
N LEU A 173 -40.53 -16.17 -20.36
CA LEU A 173 -40.93 -14.76 -20.43
C LEU A 173 -39.95 -13.98 -21.32
N GLN A 174 -40.56 -13.25 -22.24
CA GLN A 174 -39.99 -12.73 -23.46
C GLN A 174 -38.99 -11.60 -23.23
N ARG A 175 -37.93 -11.65 -24.04
CA ARG A 175 -37.11 -10.51 -24.41
C ARG A 175 -37.95 -9.53 -25.23
N SER A 176 -38.21 -8.35 -24.69
CA SER A 176 -38.45 -7.13 -25.46
C SER A 176 -38.36 -5.92 -24.55
N ASN A 177 -37.31 -5.12 -24.73
CA ASN A 177 -37.43 -3.67 -24.91
C ASN A 177 -36.06 -3.09 -25.28
N LEU A 178 -35.87 -3.01 -26.60
CA LEU A 178 -35.11 -1.97 -27.26
C LEU A 178 -35.67 -0.60 -26.82
N TYR A 179 -34.82 0.29 -26.33
CA TYR A 179 -35.09 1.72 -26.42
C TYR A 179 -33.94 2.39 -27.16
N SER A 180 -34.25 2.69 -28.42
CA SER A 180 -33.54 3.56 -29.32
C SER A 180 -33.59 5.00 -28.77
N PHE A 181 -32.46 5.70 -28.75
CA PHE A 181 -32.49 7.15 -28.90
C PHE A 181 -31.73 7.50 -30.17
N ALA A 182 -32.48 8.08 -31.09
CA ALA A 182 -32.08 8.43 -32.43
C ALA A 182 -31.09 9.61 -32.42
N GLN A 183 -30.09 9.51 -33.29
CA GLN A 183 -29.48 10.66 -33.93
C GLN A 183 -30.56 11.40 -34.74
N SER A 184 -30.70 12.69 -34.53
CA SER A 184 -31.32 13.61 -35.49
C SER A 184 -30.30 14.66 -35.87
N SER A 185 -29.99 14.72 -37.15
CA SER A 185 -29.17 15.74 -37.79
C SER A 185 -29.97 17.02 -38.07
N GLU A 186 -29.23 18.10 -38.28
CA GLU A 186 -29.54 19.30 -39.08
C GLU A 186 -30.70 20.22 -38.66
N LYS A 187 -30.37 21.45 -38.23
CA LYS A 187 -30.47 22.61 -39.13
C LYS A 187 -29.90 23.91 -38.55
N SER A 188 -29.39 24.69 -39.49
CA SER A 188 -28.91 26.07 -39.49
C SER A 188 -29.85 27.12 -38.87
N GLY A 189 -29.24 28.19 -38.33
CA GLY A 189 -29.90 29.47 -38.01
C GLY A 189 -29.02 30.33 -37.09
N THR A 190 -27.96 30.97 -37.59
CA THR A 190 -27.85 32.42 -37.91
C THR A 190 -28.30 33.41 -36.83
N LEU A 191 -27.38 34.34 -36.54
CA LEU A 191 -27.53 35.70 -36.00
C LEU A 191 -27.94 35.88 -34.52
N GLY A 192 -27.08 36.58 -33.79
CA GLY A 192 -27.35 37.12 -32.46
C GLY A 192 -26.10 37.78 -31.89
N ASP A 193 -25.77 38.95 -32.42
CA ASP A 193 -24.71 39.84 -31.96
C ASP A 193 -24.84 40.25 -30.49
N ASN A 194 -23.70 40.73 -29.98
CA ASN A 194 -23.51 41.83 -29.03
C ASN A 194 -23.12 41.56 -27.55
N PRO A 195 -22.38 42.52 -26.93
CA PRO A 195 -21.10 42.25 -26.25
C PRO A 195 -21.03 42.88 -24.83
N TYR A 196 -19.82 42.96 -24.29
CA TYR A 196 -19.38 43.71 -23.10
C TYR A 196 -19.63 43.06 -21.73
N SER A 197 -18.54 42.70 -21.04
CA SER A 197 -17.98 43.59 -20.01
C SER A 197 -16.62 43.07 -19.52
N ASN A 198 -15.63 43.95 -19.66
CA ASN A 198 -14.38 43.93 -18.91
C ASN A 198 -14.68 44.17 -17.44
N VAL A 199 -14.02 43.43 -16.56
CA VAL A 199 -13.65 43.91 -15.23
C VAL A 199 -12.21 43.47 -14.96
N GLU A 200 -11.29 44.40 -15.19
CA GLU A 200 -10.05 44.49 -14.43
C GLU A 200 -10.38 44.76 -12.97
N GLU A 201 -9.79 44.02 -12.05
CA GLU A 201 -9.35 44.48 -10.73
C GLU A 201 -8.50 43.35 -10.12
N LYS A 202 -7.40 43.52 -9.39
CA LYS A 202 -6.54 44.63 -9.02
C LYS A 202 -5.54 43.96 -8.08
N SER A 203 -4.26 44.03 -8.39
CA SER A 203 -3.19 43.54 -7.52
C SER A 203 -3.27 44.21 -6.15
N ARG A 204 -3.32 43.43 -5.06
CA ARG A 204 -2.99 43.89 -3.72
C ARG A 204 -1.83 43.05 -3.18
N SER A 205 -0.65 43.63 -3.31
CA SER A 205 0.53 43.39 -2.50
C SER A 205 0.18 43.59 -1.02
N SER A 206 0.36 42.56 -0.21
CA SER A 206 0.40 42.70 1.25
C SER A 206 1.82 42.45 1.73
N GLU A 207 2.37 43.53 2.27
CA GLU A 207 3.66 43.71 2.88
C GLU A 207 3.66 43.00 4.24
N MET A 208 4.42 41.91 4.38
CA MET A 208 4.63 41.26 5.67
C MET A 208 5.89 41.81 6.33
N ASN A 209 5.71 42.45 7.48
CA ASN A 209 6.77 42.79 8.43
C ASN A 209 7.45 41.52 8.96
N PRO A 210 8.78 41.51 9.15
CA PRO A 210 9.49 40.40 9.77
C PRO A 210 9.30 40.39 11.30
N PRO A 211 9.33 39.21 11.95
CA PRO A 211 9.25 39.08 13.40
C PRO A 211 10.57 39.47 14.10
N PRO A 212 10.53 39.90 15.37
CA PRO A 212 11.72 40.31 16.11
C PRO A 212 12.58 39.11 16.56
N LEU A 213 13.90 39.33 16.56
CA LEU A 213 14.94 38.41 17.03
C LEU A 213 14.83 38.13 18.55
N PRO A 214 15.08 36.88 18.99
CA PRO A 214 15.14 36.56 20.42
C PRO A 214 16.43 37.07 21.07
N GLN A 215 16.25 37.62 22.27
CA GLN A 215 17.27 38.21 23.11
C GLN A 215 18.18 37.18 23.76
N ASN A 216 19.47 37.52 23.77
CA ASN A 216 20.58 36.98 24.55
C ASN A 216 20.19 36.63 26.01
N SER A 217 20.35 35.36 26.40
CA SER A 217 20.46 34.95 27.80
C SER A 217 21.88 34.47 28.11
N LYS A 218 22.47 35.19 29.06
CA LYS A 218 23.83 35.10 29.60
C LYS A 218 24.11 33.78 30.32
N ASN A 219 25.35 33.33 30.16
CA ASN A 219 26.29 32.79 31.15
C ASN A 219 25.71 32.20 32.44
N THR A 220 25.95 30.90 32.67
CA THR A 220 26.23 30.40 34.02
C THR A 220 27.36 29.40 34.01
N ALA A 221 28.17 29.49 35.06
CA ALA A 221 29.55 29.04 35.13
C ALA A 221 29.72 27.54 35.47
N TYR A 222 30.92 27.07 35.10
CA TYR A 222 31.58 25.84 35.52
C TYR A 222 31.43 25.54 37.01
N THR A 223 31.18 24.27 37.33
CA THR A 223 31.59 23.67 38.61
C THR A 223 32.04 22.24 38.37
N VAL A 224 33.36 22.05 38.49
CA VAL A 224 34.05 20.77 38.62
C VAL A 224 33.82 20.25 40.04
N PRO A 225 33.75 18.92 40.24
CA PRO A 225 34.63 18.36 41.26
C PRO A 225 35.42 17.14 40.78
N SER A 226 36.66 17.12 41.27
CA SER A 226 37.69 16.11 41.11
C SER A 226 37.37 14.77 41.77
N PHE A 227 37.92 13.72 41.14
CA PHE A 227 38.56 12.52 41.67
C PHE A 227 38.24 12.05 43.10
N GLU A 228 37.85 10.77 43.19
CA GLU A 228 38.47 9.84 44.14
C GLU A 228 38.55 8.42 43.55
N LYS A 229 39.73 7.82 43.76
CA LYS A 229 40.14 6.45 43.46
C LYS A 229 39.63 5.52 44.57
N ASP A 230 39.32 4.27 44.22
CA ASP A 230 39.71 3.05 44.96
C ASP A 230 39.25 1.84 44.11
N SER A 231 40.15 1.08 43.49
CA SER A 231 40.95 -0.05 44.01
C SER A 231 40.14 -1.33 44.25
N ASP A 232 40.45 -2.30 43.39
CA ASP A 232 40.34 -3.76 43.46
C ASP A 232 39.58 -4.42 44.63
N GLN A 233 38.65 -5.32 44.30
CA GLN A 233 38.73 -6.68 44.87
C GLN A 233 38.03 -7.74 44.00
N ASN A 234 38.90 -8.63 43.53
CA ASN A 234 38.69 -9.99 43.05
C ASN A 234 37.94 -10.84 44.10
N LYS A 235 36.85 -11.55 43.73
CA LYS A 235 36.47 -12.81 44.40
C LYS A 235 35.51 -13.68 43.58
N LYS A 236 36.13 -14.77 43.15
CA LYS A 236 35.61 -16.02 42.60
C LYS A 236 34.79 -16.77 43.67
N SER A 237 33.55 -17.15 43.37
CA SER A 237 32.87 -18.22 44.11
C SER A 237 32.01 -19.07 43.17
N LYS A 238 32.42 -20.33 43.04
CA LYS A 238 31.61 -21.46 42.55
C LYS A 238 30.66 -21.91 43.66
N SER A 239 29.41 -22.23 43.30
CA SER A 239 28.58 -23.29 43.90
C SER A 239 27.35 -23.45 42.99
N GLU A 240 27.25 -24.49 42.18
CA GLU A 240 26.79 -25.85 42.53
C GLU A 240 25.27 -25.93 42.71
N THR A 241 24.63 -26.37 41.61
CA THR A 241 23.59 -27.40 41.51
C THR A 241 22.47 -27.44 42.56
N ARG A 242 21.22 -27.22 42.10
CA ARG A 242 20.11 -28.14 42.36
C ARG A 242 18.98 -27.98 41.35
N ILE A 243 18.74 -29.08 40.65
CA ILE A 243 17.57 -29.38 39.82
C ILE A 243 16.35 -29.51 40.73
N PHE A 244 15.26 -28.83 40.39
CA PHE A 244 13.90 -29.27 40.71
C PHE A 244 12.94 -28.74 39.63
N THR A 245 12.56 -29.64 38.74
CA THR A 245 11.37 -29.50 37.89
C THR A 245 10.16 -30.03 38.67
N PRO A 246 8.99 -29.38 38.53
CA PRO A 246 7.79 -30.14 38.27
C PRO A 246 6.98 -29.58 37.09
N PRO A 247 6.06 -30.38 36.53
CA PRO A 247 5.57 -30.24 35.17
C PRO A 247 4.35 -29.32 35.12
N LEU A 248 4.30 -28.45 34.11
CA LEU A 248 3.08 -27.75 33.73
C LEU A 248 2.81 -27.97 32.24
N GLU A 249 1.55 -28.29 32.01
CA GLU A 249 0.88 -28.74 30.80
C GLU A 249 1.10 -27.85 29.56
N PRO A 250 0.90 -28.39 28.35
CA PRO A 250 1.02 -27.63 27.11
C PRO A 250 -0.10 -26.59 27.02
N VAL A 251 0.23 -25.33 27.32
CA VAL A 251 -0.58 -24.18 26.93
C VAL A 251 -0.55 -24.10 25.40
N ASN A 252 -1.73 -24.25 24.80
CA ASN A 252 -2.01 -24.15 23.38
C ASN A 252 -1.13 -23.11 22.65
N PRO A 253 -0.40 -23.47 21.58
CA PRO A 253 0.10 -22.46 20.67
C PRO A 253 -1.10 -21.78 20.01
N LEU A 254 -1.24 -20.48 20.26
CA LEU A 254 -2.15 -19.62 19.50
C LEU A 254 -1.93 -19.91 18.02
N ARG A 255 -3.00 -20.37 17.36
CA ARG A 255 -3.01 -20.59 15.93
C ARG A 255 -2.58 -19.30 15.23
N PRO A 256 -1.73 -19.36 14.19
CA PRO A 256 -1.54 -18.22 13.30
C PRO A 256 -2.91 -17.76 12.79
N ILE A 257 -3.18 -16.45 12.87
CA ILE A 257 -4.38 -15.85 12.28
C ILE A 257 -4.26 -16.03 10.77
N GLN A 258 -4.84 -17.12 10.25
CA GLN A 258 -4.91 -17.40 8.81
C GLN A 258 -6.03 -16.57 8.21
N PHE A 259 -5.71 -15.42 7.61
CA PHE A 259 -6.64 -14.75 6.70
C PHE A 259 -5.86 -13.94 5.65
N PHE A 260 -5.39 -14.62 4.59
CA PHE A 260 -5.24 -14.10 3.22
C PHE A 260 -5.00 -15.31 2.30
N ASP A 261 -6.05 -15.80 1.63
CA ASP A 261 -5.92 -16.79 0.54
C ASP A 261 -5.46 -16.10 -0.76
N GLN A 262 -4.20 -15.68 -0.78
CA GLN A 262 -3.42 -15.72 -2.01
C GLN A 262 -2.17 -16.55 -1.71
N PRO A 263 -1.87 -17.60 -2.47
CA PRO A 263 -0.67 -18.39 -2.23
C PRO A 263 0.54 -17.47 -2.29
N ILE A 264 1.37 -17.52 -1.25
CA ILE A 264 2.74 -17.00 -1.27
C ILE A 264 3.46 -17.84 -2.33
N VAL A 265 3.43 -17.36 -3.57
CA VAL A 265 4.23 -17.95 -4.65
C VAL A 265 5.68 -17.72 -4.25
N ASN A 266 6.38 -18.82 -3.96
CA ASN A 266 7.82 -18.88 -3.74
C ASN A 266 8.54 -17.84 -4.60
N CYS A 267 9.35 -16.98 -3.98
CA CYS A 267 10.22 -16.06 -4.70
C CYS A 267 11.05 -16.84 -5.73
N PRO A 268 10.85 -16.63 -7.05
CA PRO A 268 11.79 -17.12 -8.02
C PRO A 268 13.08 -16.33 -7.89
N SER A 269 14.20 -17.05 -7.99
CA SER A 269 15.60 -16.57 -8.07
C SER A 269 15.71 -15.14 -8.62
N GLU A 270 16.56 -14.32 -7.98
CA GLU A 270 16.91 -12.95 -8.44
C GLU A 270 17.53 -12.90 -9.84
N ARG A 271 17.93 -14.05 -10.38
CA ARG A 271 18.40 -14.20 -11.75
C ARG A 271 17.32 -14.80 -12.62
N GLU A 272 17.11 -14.18 -13.77
CA GLU A 272 16.41 -14.77 -14.91
C GLU A 272 17.05 -16.14 -15.26
N PRO A 273 16.33 -17.06 -15.95
CA PRO A 273 16.86 -18.37 -16.33
C PRO A 273 18.16 -18.33 -17.16
N ASP A 274 18.47 -17.18 -17.76
CA ASP A 274 19.67 -16.89 -18.54
C ASP A 274 20.83 -16.31 -17.70
N GLY A 275 20.64 -16.12 -16.40
CA GLY A 275 21.63 -15.56 -15.48
C GLY A 275 21.71 -14.03 -15.47
N SER A 276 20.86 -13.33 -16.23
CA SER A 276 20.83 -11.87 -16.26
C SER A 276 20.16 -11.27 -15.02
N ILE A 277 20.64 -10.08 -14.62
CA ILE A 277 20.08 -9.30 -13.50
C ILE A 277 18.98 -8.42 -14.07
N ASN A 278 17.76 -8.56 -13.56
CA ASN A 278 16.62 -7.76 -14.01
C ASN A 278 16.73 -6.31 -13.49
N LEU A 279 17.11 -5.38 -14.38
CA LEU A 279 17.33 -3.96 -14.06
C LEU A 279 16.02 -3.18 -13.75
N TYR A 280 14.86 -3.75 -14.07
CA TYR A 280 13.54 -3.15 -13.84
C TYR A 280 12.87 -3.63 -12.55
N ARG A 281 13.46 -4.62 -11.87
CA ARG A 281 13.06 -4.99 -10.52
C ARG A 281 13.77 -4.03 -9.56
N PRO A 282 13.06 -3.31 -8.67
CA PRO A 282 13.72 -2.55 -7.61
C PRO A 282 14.68 -3.49 -6.90
N LEU A 283 15.98 -3.20 -6.96
CA LEU A 283 16.97 -3.91 -6.16
C LEU A 283 16.58 -3.69 -4.70
N MET A 284 15.80 -4.60 -4.14
CA MET A 284 15.65 -4.72 -2.70
C MET A 284 17.03 -5.17 -2.22
N PRO A 285 17.83 -4.31 -1.58
CA PRO A 285 19.22 -4.62 -1.26
C PRO A 285 19.26 -5.89 -0.42
N ASN A 286 19.92 -6.96 -0.92
CA ASN A 286 20.08 -8.29 -0.30
C ASN A 286 19.46 -8.37 1.10
N LEU A 287 18.14 -8.52 1.10
CA LEU A 287 17.30 -8.43 2.28
C LEU A 287 17.45 -9.77 3.00
N GLY A 288 18.56 -9.95 3.73
CA GLY A 288 18.80 -11.17 4.49
C GLY A 288 17.57 -11.53 5.33
N LYS A 289 17.07 -12.77 5.22
CA LYS A 289 15.97 -13.37 6.01
C LYS A 289 14.94 -12.39 6.61
N LEU A 290 14.35 -11.47 5.82
CA LEU A 290 13.18 -10.75 6.33
C LEU A 290 12.05 -11.73 6.56
N THR A 291 11.43 -11.59 7.73
CA THR A 291 10.18 -12.28 8.02
C THR A 291 9.12 -11.87 6.99
N ASP A 292 8.14 -12.75 6.73
CA ASP A 292 7.02 -12.40 5.84
C ASP A 292 6.30 -11.14 6.32
N GLN A 293 6.32 -10.91 7.64
CA GLN A 293 5.78 -9.72 8.28
C GLN A 293 6.50 -8.43 7.86
N GLU A 294 7.83 -8.42 7.94
CA GLU A 294 8.61 -7.24 7.56
C GLU A 294 8.54 -6.98 6.06
N ARG A 295 8.45 -8.05 5.24
CA ARG A 295 8.19 -7.93 3.80
C ARG A 295 6.82 -7.32 3.52
N PHE A 296 5.79 -7.72 4.24
CA PHE A 296 4.46 -7.10 4.16
C PHE A 296 4.53 -5.62 4.53
N ASN A 297 5.16 -5.29 5.66
CA ASN A 297 5.28 -3.90 6.12
C ASN A 297 6.01 -3.03 5.09
N LYS A 298 7.17 -3.49 4.56
CA LYS A 298 7.93 -2.74 3.54
C LYS A 298 7.17 -2.51 2.24
N ARG A 299 6.18 -3.34 1.92
CA ARG A 299 5.35 -3.16 0.72
C ARG A 299 4.46 -1.92 0.81
N TYR A 300 3.94 -1.61 2.00
CA TYR A 300 3.00 -0.50 2.21
C TYR A 300 3.65 0.70 2.93
N PHE A 301 4.74 0.47 3.64
CA PHE A 301 5.52 1.49 4.33
C PHE A 301 7.01 1.30 3.98
N PRO A 302 7.50 1.83 2.84
CA PRO A 302 8.84 1.57 2.33
C PRO A 302 9.97 1.95 3.29
N ASP A 303 9.76 3.03 4.06
CA ASP A 303 10.71 3.55 5.05
C ASP A 303 10.66 2.80 6.40
N PHE A 304 9.95 1.67 6.47
CA PHE A 304 9.85 0.86 7.69
C PHE A 304 11.24 0.45 8.20
N PHE A 305 11.56 0.86 9.42
CA PHE A 305 12.85 0.58 10.07
C PHE A 305 12.87 -0.84 10.65
N LEU A 306 13.76 -1.68 10.09
CA LEU A 306 13.79 -3.10 10.41
C LEU A 306 14.43 -3.37 11.77
N ARG A 307 14.07 -4.53 12.34
CA ARG A 307 14.71 -4.99 13.57
C ARG A 307 16.19 -5.27 13.38
N VAL A 308 16.58 -5.82 12.23
CA VAL A 308 18.01 -6.05 11.91
C VAL A 308 18.81 -4.75 11.89
N ASP A 309 18.21 -3.66 11.41
CA ASP A 309 18.84 -2.32 11.38
C ASP A 309 18.92 -1.71 12.79
N ALA A 310 17.96 -2.04 13.65
CA ALA A 310 17.93 -1.62 15.05
C ALA A 310 18.97 -2.35 15.92
N GLU A 311 19.27 -3.62 15.59
CA GLU A 311 20.21 -4.47 16.32
C GLU A 311 21.66 -4.35 15.80
N ASP A 312 21.89 -3.64 14.69
CA ASP A 312 23.22 -3.40 14.15
C ASP A 312 24.09 -2.63 15.17
N PRO A 313 25.24 -3.20 15.63
CA PRO A 313 26.13 -2.53 16.56
C PRO A 313 26.75 -1.25 16.01
N ASN A 314 26.71 -1.01 14.70
CA ASN A 314 27.12 0.24 14.06
C ASN A 314 25.92 1.08 13.58
N GLY A 315 24.70 0.60 13.85
CA GLY A 315 23.47 1.23 13.42
C GLY A 315 23.11 2.47 14.24
N PRO A 316 22.07 3.21 13.81
CA PRO A 316 21.68 4.46 14.44
C PRO A 316 21.24 4.27 15.90
N LEU A 317 20.78 3.07 16.30
CA LEU A 317 20.33 2.80 17.66
C LEU A 317 21.40 2.18 18.58
N ARG A 318 22.67 2.17 18.18
CA ARG A 318 23.80 1.63 18.98
C ARG A 318 23.82 2.14 20.42
N GLU A 319 23.47 3.41 20.62
CA GLU A 319 23.54 4.10 21.92
C GLU A 319 22.15 4.25 22.58
N ALA A 320 21.17 3.47 22.13
CA ALA A 320 19.82 3.56 22.64
C ALA A 320 19.74 3.21 24.14
N SER A 321 19.07 4.07 24.90
CA SER A 321 18.96 3.95 26.36
C SER A 321 17.51 4.05 26.80
N ARG A 322 17.13 3.25 27.80
CA ARG A 322 15.79 3.31 28.42
C ARG A 322 15.47 4.66 29.08
N ARG A 323 16.48 5.50 29.32
CA ARG A 323 16.30 6.85 29.88
C ARG A 323 15.87 7.87 28.82
N ASN A 324 16.07 7.55 27.54
CA ASN A 324 15.76 8.46 26.46
C ASN A 324 14.25 8.57 26.27
N ARG A 325 13.80 9.76 25.85
CA ARG A 325 12.38 10.05 25.62
C ARG A 325 12.23 10.73 24.27
N ALA A 326 11.43 10.12 23.39
CA ALA A 326 11.03 10.75 22.13
C ALA A 326 9.88 11.73 22.38
N VAL A 327 10.11 13.00 22.06
CA VAL A 327 9.07 14.03 22.05
C VAL A 327 8.55 14.12 20.63
N PHE A 328 7.25 13.91 20.45
CA PHE A 328 6.61 14.07 19.15
C PHE A 328 6.05 15.48 19.02
N PRO A 329 6.10 16.09 17.82
CA PRO A 329 5.36 17.30 17.53
C PRO A 329 3.88 17.16 17.91
N PRO A 330 3.19 18.23 18.35
CA PRO A 330 1.77 18.16 18.71
C PRO A 330 0.85 17.70 17.56
N THR A 331 1.32 17.86 16.32
CA THR A 331 0.65 17.43 15.09
C THR A 331 0.75 15.92 14.85
N CYS A 332 1.68 15.22 15.51
CA CYS A 332 1.85 13.77 15.36
C CYS A 332 0.85 13.03 16.24
N LYS A 333 -0.37 12.84 15.72
CA LYS A 333 -1.39 11.98 16.34
C LYS A 333 -1.99 11.04 15.31
N LEU A 334 -2.21 9.80 15.71
CA LEU A 334 -2.88 8.80 14.88
C LEU A 334 -4.34 8.76 15.35
N LYS A 335 -5.21 9.52 14.68
CA LYS A 335 -6.65 9.64 15.00
C LYS A 335 -7.51 8.99 13.94
N ASP A 336 -7.46 9.57 12.74
CA ASP A 336 -8.26 9.16 11.59
C ASP A 336 -7.44 8.27 10.67
N ALA A 337 -8.00 7.16 10.23
CA ALA A 337 -7.35 6.23 9.31
C ALA A 337 -7.38 6.77 7.86
N ASN A 338 -6.43 7.64 7.53
CA ASN A 338 -6.36 8.37 6.27
C ASN A 338 -4.97 8.27 5.60
N ALA A 339 -4.78 8.97 4.47
CA ALA A 339 -3.53 8.96 3.71
C ALA A 339 -2.33 9.54 4.50
N GLU A 340 -2.57 10.51 5.39
CA GLU A 340 -1.53 11.20 6.18
C GLU A 340 -1.00 10.35 7.34
N THR A 341 -1.66 9.23 7.64
CA THR A 341 -1.27 8.35 8.75
C THR A 341 0.14 7.79 8.55
N LEU A 342 0.52 7.42 7.32
CA LEU A 342 1.85 6.87 7.04
C LEU A 342 2.94 7.94 7.17
N ASP A 343 2.67 9.16 6.72
CA ASP A 343 3.61 10.29 6.88
C ASP A 343 3.82 10.61 8.36
N THR A 344 2.73 10.61 9.13
CA THR A 344 2.78 10.80 10.58
C THR A 344 3.56 9.69 11.27
N LEU A 345 3.34 8.44 10.86
CA LEU A 345 4.06 7.28 11.39
C LEU A 345 5.55 7.33 11.07
N ASN A 346 5.92 7.78 9.86
CA ASN A 346 7.30 7.97 9.46
C ASN A 346 7.97 9.06 10.31
N LEU A 347 7.29 10.18 10.52
CA LEU A 347 7.79 11.25 11.38
C LEU A 347 8.01 10.78 12.82
N MET A 348 7.07 10.00 13.39
CA MET A 348 7.25 9.39 14.70
C MET A 348 8.46 8.46 14.74
N GLN A 349 8.65 7.64 13.71
CA GLN A 349 9.82 6.75 13.59
C GLN A 349 11.13 7.55 13.61
N VAL A 350 11.22 8.61 12.79
CA VAL A 350 12.38 9.50 12.75
C VAL A 350 12.64 10.13 14.12
N CYS A 351 11.61 10.64 14.81
CA CYS A 351 11.76 11.19 16.15
C CYS A 351 12.25 10.15 17.17
N MET A 352 11.80 8.89 17.08
CA MET A 352 12.27 7.81 17.97
C MET A 352 13.73 7.43 17.68
N ILE A 353 14.14 7.41 16.41
CA ILE A 353 15.54 7.19 16.00
C ILE A 353 16.42 8.31 16.52
N GLN A 354 16.06 9.57 16.28
CA GLN A 354 16.82 10.74 16.74
C GLN A 354 16.93 10.81 18.26
N ALA A 355 15.87 10.42 18.97
CA ALA A 355 15.87 10.33 20.42
C ALA A 355 16.64 9.11 20.94
N MET A 356 17.16 8.23 20.08
CA MET A 356 17.84 7.00 20.47
C MET A 356 16.98 6.16 21.41
N LEU A 357 15.68 6.05 21.11
CA LEU A 357 14.75 5.28 21.92
C LEU A 357 14.97 3.79 21.64
N PRO A 358 15.05 2.92 22.66
CA PRO A 358 15.21 1.48 22.44
C PRO A 358 14.06 0.94 21.59
N TYR A 359 14.38 0.13 20.57
CA TYR A 359 13.40 -0.37 19.60
C TYR A 359 12.20 -1.09 20.25
N SER A 360 12.43 -1.80 21.36
CA SER A 360 11.38 -2.47 22.13
C SER A 360 10.39 -1.52 22.82
N ALA A 361 10.72 -0.24 22.98
CA ALA A 361 9.86 0.77 23.58
C ALA A 361 9.03 1.56 22.55
N TRP A 362 9.29 1.39 21.25
CA TRP A 362 8.62 2.14 20.19
C TRP A 362 7.11 1.90 20.14
N PRO A 363 6.62 0.63 20.19
CA PRO A 363 5.18 0.35 20.21
C PRO A 363 4.44 1.12 21.31
N SER A 364 4.92 1.01 22.55
CA SER A 364 4.31 1.68 23.69
C SER A 364 4.36 3.20 23.56
N ARG A 365 5.43 3.75 22.98
CA ARG A 365 5.53 5.19 22.76
C ARG A 365 4.52 5.68 21.73
N VAL A 366 4.38 5.00 20.60
CA VAL A 366 3.41 5.36 19.54
C VAL A 366 1.98 5.17 20.03
N ALA A 367 1.71 4.12 20.82
CA ALA A 367 0.39 3.87 21.38
C ALA A 367 -0.16 5.06 22.18
N ILE A 368 0.69 5.87 22.82
CA ILE A 368 0.25 7.07 23.56
C ILE A 368 -0.42 8.09 22.61
N GLU A 369 -0.04 8.16 21.34
CA GLU A 369 -0.59 9.10 20.36
C GLU A 369 -1.75 8.52 19.51
N MET A 370 -2.19 7.30 19.78
CA MET A 370 -3.23 6.58 19.01
C MET A 370 -4.66 6.78 19.54
N ASP A 371 -5.41 7.72 19.00
CA ASP A 371 -6.80 7.96 19.37
C ASP A 371 -7.77 7.39 18.30
N ASP A 372 -9.08 7.54 18.54
CA ASP A 372 -10.18 7.23 17.61
C ASP A 372 -10.05 5.88 16.87
N ASP A 373 -9.79 5.87 15.56
CA ASP A 373 -9.74 4.65 14.72
C ASP A 373 -8.65 3.67 15.18
N PHE A 374 -7.62 4.17 15.86
CA PHE A 374 -6.48 3.38 16.33
C PHE A 374 -6.61 2.93 17.79
N VAL A 375 -7.74 3.19 18.47
CA VAL A 375 -7.98 2.78 19.87
C VAL A 375 -7.84 1.26 20.05
N ILE A 376 -8.28 0.47 19.08
CA ILE A 376 -8.14 -1.00 19.14
C ILE A 376 -6.66 -1.39 19.12
N VAL A 377 -5.86 -0.78 18.25
CA VAL A 377 -4.41 -1.04 18.15
C VAL A 377 -3.70 -0.62 19.44
N ARG A 378 -4.03 0.57 19.98
CA ARG A 378 -3.54 1.03 21.29
C ARG A 378 -3.81 0.00 22.39
N ARG A 379 -5.04 -0.53 22.46
CA ARG A 379 -5.40 -1.57 23.44
C ARG A 379 -4.58 -2.85 23.26
N LEU A 380 -4.36 -3.28 22.02
CA LEU A 380 -3.55 -4.47 21.74
C LEU A 380 -2.10 -4.29 22.21
N ILE A 381 -1.48 -3.14 21.90
CA ILE A 381 -0.11 -2.84 22.34
C ILE A 381 -0.01 -2.78 23.87
N ASN A 382 -1.02 -2.23 24.55
CA ASN A 382 -0.99 -2.10 26.01
C ASN A 382 -1.25 -3.44 26.73
N ASN A 383 -2.00 -4.34 26.12
CA ASN A 383 -2.37 -5.63 26.73
C ASN A 383 -1.43 -6.77 26.35
N TYR A 384 -0.65 -6.62 25.27
CA TYR A 384 0.23 -7.65 24.72
C TYR A 384 1.61 -7.07 24.39
N SER A 385 2.66 -7.88 24.43
CA SER A 385 4.01 -7.48 24.06
C SER A 385 4.17 -7.39 22.54
N PHE A 386 3.65 -6.33 21.93
CA PHE A 386 3.84 -6.05 20.51
C PHE A 386 5.27 -5.58 20.24
N ASP A 387 5.88 -6.08 19.18
CA ASP A 387 7.07 -5.48 18.61
C ASP A 387 6.70 -4.40 17.58
N TRP A 388 7.70 -3.71 17.05
CA TRP A 388 7.46 -2.64 16.08
C TRP A 388 6.83 -3.17 14.79
N ALA A 389 7.25 -4.35 14.32
CA ALA A 389 6.73 -4.95 13.10
C ALA A 389 5.23 -5.28 13.22
N SER A 390 4.80 -5.93 14.30
CA SER A 390 3.38 -6.20 14.58
C SER A 390 2.58 -4.93 14.82
N THR A 391 3.19 -3.89 15.39
CA THR A 391 2.53 -2.59 15.58
C THR A 391 2.22 -1.93 14.24
N VAL A 392 3.20 -1.86 13.35
CA VAL A 392 3.03 -1.29 12.00
C VAL A 392 2.02 -2.10 11.19
N GLU A 393 2.07 -3.43 11.27
CA GLU A 393 1.08 -4.29 10.62
C GLU A 393 -0.35 -3.97 11.07
N ALA A 394 -0.56 -3.85 12.39
CA ALA A 394 -1.88 -3.55 12.95
C ALA A 394 -2.39 -2.18 12.48
N ILE A 395 -1.52 -1.17 12.39
CA ILE A 395 -1.85 0.15 11.83
C ILE A 395 -2.23 0.02 10.35
N LEU A 396 -1.43 -0.69 9.56
CA LEU A 396 -1.69 -0.92 8.14
C LEU A 396 -3.02 -1.65 7.93
N LYS A 397 -3.36 -2.60 8.81
CA LYS A 397 -4.64 -3.30 8.76
C LYS A 397 -5.82 -2.34 8.98
N VAL A 398 -5.75 -1.47 9.99
CA VAL A 398 -6.77 -0.43 10.22
C VAL A 398 -6.89 0.49 9.00
N LEU A 399 -5.78 0.91 8.41
CA LEU A 399 -5.80 1.74 7.20
C LEU A 399 -6.41 1.01 6.00
N ASN A 400 -6.15 -0.29 5.84
CA ASN A 400 -6.75 -1.08 4.77
C ASN A 400 -8.26 -1.29 4.95
N GLU A 401 -8.71 -1.55 6.18
CA GLU A 401 -10.14 -1.71 6.52
C GLU A 401 -10.92 -0.40 6.24
N ASN A 402 -10.31 0.74 6.58
CA ASN A 402 -10.83 2.07 6.27
C ASN A 402 -10.60 2.49 4.80
N GLY A 403 -9.85 1.70 4.03
CA GLY A 403 -9.58 1.91 2.60
C GLY A 403 -8.57 3.00 2.27
N ALA A 404 -7.83 3.48 3.27
CA ALA A 404 -6.73 4.41 3.08
C ALA A 404 -5.52 3.79 2.34
N LEU A 405 -5.35 2.45 2.40
CA LEU A 405 -4.34 1.71 1.63
C LEU A 405 -4.88 1.10 0.32
N GLY A 406 -6.11 1.45 -0.08
CA GLY A 406 -6.75 0.90 -1.26
C GLY A 406 -6.05 1.28 -2.56
N SER A 407 -6.20 0.47 -3.61
CA SER A 407 -5.81 0.88 -4.95
C SER A 407 -6.55 2.17 -5.35
N PRO A 408 -5.98 3.01 -6.24
CA PRO A 408 -6.65 4.22 -6.73
C PRO A 408 -8.09 3.94 -7.20
N LEU A 409 -8.34 2.77 -7.81
CA LEU A 409 -9.67 2.28 -8.19
C LEU A 409 -10.63 2.04 -7.02
N ARG A 410 -10.13 1.51 -5.89
CA ARG A 410 -10.94 1.24 -4.70
C ARG A 410 -11.23 2.53 -3.93
N ILE A 411 -10.27 3.46 -3.93
CA ILE A 411 -10.45 4.82 -3.41
C ILE A 411 -11.49 5.55 -4.26
N PHE A 412 -11.36 5.52 -5.60
CA PHE A 412 -12.31 6.11 -6.54
C PHE A 412 -13.73 5.53 -6.39
N ALA A 413 -13.87 4.20 -6.28
CA ALA A 413 -15.17 3.56 -6.08
C ALA A 413 -15.84 3.91 -4.73
N ARG A 414 -15.08 4.43 -3.76
CA ARG A 414 -15.59 4.92 -2.47
C ARG A 414 -15.88 6.41 -2.47
N LEU A 415 -15.38 7.17 -3.44
CA LEU A 415 -15.74 8.58 -3.59
C LEU A 415 -17.23 8.67 -3.93
N HIS A 416 -17.94 9.52 -3.20
CA HIS A 416 -19.32 9.86 -3.49
C HIS A 416 -19.38 11.34 -3.91
N PRO A 417 -20.22 11.70 -4.89
CA PRO A 417 -20.44 13.09 -5.24
C PRO A 417 -20.89 13.85 -3.99
N LYS A 418 -20.24 14.98 -3.67
CA LYS A 418 -20.79 15.86 -2.64
C LYS A 418 -22.12 16.43 -3.14
N SER A 419 -23.06 16.72 -2.25
CA SER A 419 -24.43 17.15 -2.60
C SER A 419 -24.52 18.39 -3.50
N ILE A 420 -23.42 19.13 -3.63
CA ILE A 420 -23.31 20.39 -4.38
C ILE A 420 -22.31 20.27 -5.56
N GLU A 421 -21.68 19.11 -5.74
CA GLU A 421 -20.62 18.88 -6.72
C GLU A 421 -21.24 18.39 -8.04
N THR A 422 -20.84 18.98 -9.17
CA THR A 422 -21.27 18.49 -10.48
C THR A 422 -20.56 17.17 -10.80
N ALA A 423 -21.14 16.33 -11.67
CA ALA A 423 -20.52 15.06 -12.07
C ALA A 423 -19.12 15.25 -12.69
N VAL A 424 -18.88 16.38 -13.35
CA VAL A 424 -17.58 16.74 -13.95
C VAL A 424 -16.57 17.11 -12.88
N ASP A 425 -16.98 17.88 -11.86
CA ASP A 425 -16.10 18.27 -10.76
C ASP A 425 -15.77 17.06 -9.88
N PHE A 426 -16.73 16.15 -9.68
CA PHE A 426 -16.51 14.88 -9.00
C PHE A 426 -15.50 13.99 -9.74
N ALA A 427 -15.59 13.89 -11.07
CA ALA A 427 -14.68 13.06 -11.86
C ALA A 427 -13.25 13.65 -11.97
N LYS A 428 -13.09 14.96 -11.73
CA LYS A 428 -11.78 15.64 -11.73
C LYS A 428 -11.03 15.51 -10.40
N ARG A 429 -11.75 15.20 -9.31
CA ARG A 429 -11.21 15.02 -7.97
C ARG A 429 -10.79 13.58 -7.75
#